data_AF-A0A376U465-F1
#
_entry.id   AF-A0A376U465-F1
#
_cell.length_a   1.000
_cell.length_b   1.000
_cell.length_c   1.000
_cell.angle_alpha   90.00
_cell.angle_beta   90.00
_cell.angle_gamma   90.00
#
_symmetry.space_group_name_H-M   'P 1'
#
loop_
_entity.id
_entity.type
_entity.pdbx_description
1 polymer ?
#
loop_
_entity_poly.entity_id
_entity_poly.type
_entity_poly.pdbx_seq_one_letter_code
_entity_poly.pdbx_strand_id
1 'polypeptide(L)'
;MPAPLQVKLLRVLQERKVRPLGSNRDIDIDVRIISATHRDLPKAMARGEFREDLYYRLNVVSLKIPALAERTEDIPLLANHLLRPGGRAT
;
A
#
# COMPACT_ATOMS: atom_id res chain seq x y z
N MET A 1 7.76 6.92 3.40
CA MET A 1 7.57 7.49 2.05
C MET A 1 7.95 8.96 2.07
N PRO A 2 8.93 9.41 1.28
CA PRO A 2 9.36 10.81 1.24
C PRO A 2 8.22 11.77 0.89
N ALA A 3 8.16 12.95 1.50
CA ALA A 3 7.09 13.92 1.29
C ALA A 3 6.84 14.29 -0.19
N PRO A 4 7.87 14.51 -1.04
CA PRO A 4 7.66 14.82 -2.46
C PRO A 4 6.93 13.71 -3.22
N LEU A 5 7.12 12.45 -2.82
CA LEU A 5 6.42 11.32 -3.44
C LEU A 5 4.94 11.28 -3.05
N GLN A 6 4.61 11.69 -1.81
CA GLN A 6 3.22 11.77 -1.35
C GLN A 6 2.41 12.76 -2.20
N VAL A 7 3.02 13.91 -2.53
CA VAL A 7 2.40 14.94 -3.40
C VAL A 7 2.15 14.39 -4.80
N LYS A 8 3.15 13.71 -5.39
CA LYS A 8 3.02 13.12 -6.72
C LYS A 8 1.93 12.05 -6.75
N LEU A 9 1.90 11.16 -5.76
CA LEU A 9 0.87 10.11 -5.68
C LEU A 9 -0.53 10.68 -5.48
N LEU A 10 -0.68 11.71 -4.64
CA LEU A 10 -1.94 12.42 -4.45
C LEU A 10 -2.46 12.99 -5.77
N ARG A 11 -1.58 13.58 -6.58
CA ARG A 11 -1.91 14.10 -7.90
C ARG A 11 -2.37 13.00 -8.86
N VAL A 12 -1.69 11.84 -8.87
CA VAL A 12 -2.10 10.68 -9.67
C VAL A 12 -3.50 10.19 -9.26
N LEU A 13 -3.78 10.12 -7.96
CA LEU A 13 -5.10 9.73 -7.43
C LEU A 13 -6.23 10.72 -7.79
N GLN A 14 -5.89 12.00 -7.92
CA GLN A 14 -6.84 13.07 -8.24
C GLN A 14 -7.11 13.18 -9.74
N GLU A 15 -6.04 13.22 -10.53
CA GLU A 15 -6.09 13.52 -11.97
C GLU A 15 -6.23 12.26 -12.83
N ARG A 16 -5.99 11.06 -12.28
CA ARG A 16 -5.88 9.80 -13.03
C ARG A 16 -4.89 9.88 -14.18
N LYS A 17 -3.79 10.61 -13.94
CA LYS A 17 -2.72 10.86 -14.91
C LYS A 17 -1.36 10.66 -14.26
N VAL A 18 -0.39 10.23 -15.05
CA VAL A 18 1.02 10.15 -14.66
C VAL A 18 1.90 10.94 -15.62
N ARG A 19 2.99 11.50 -15.09
CA ARG A 19 4.02 12.17 -15.88
C ARG A 19 5.36 11.46 -15.67
N PRO A 20 5.95 10.85 -16.70
CA PRO A 20 7.30 10.29 -16.61
C PRO A 20 8.31 11.38 -16.22
N LEU A 21 9.37 10.99 -15.50
CA LEU A 21 10.44 11.93 -15.15
C LEU A 21 11.11 12.47 -16.42
N GLY A 22 11.30 13.79 -16.49
CA GLY A 22 11.85 14.46 -17.67
C GLY A 22 10.85 14.68 -18.82
N SER A 23 9.61 14.19 -18.70
CA SER A 23 8.55 14.48 -19.66
C SER A 23 7.73 15.70 -19.22
N ASN A 24 7.19 16.43 -20.19
CA ASN A 24 6.17 17.47 -19.97
C ASN A 24 4.76 17.01 -20.37
N ARG A 25 4.61 15.73 -20.75
CA ARG A 25 3.33 15.15 -21.18
C ARG A 25 2.75 14.27 -20.08
N ASP A 26 1.49 14.52 -19.77
CA ASP A 26 0.69 13.66 -18.90
C ASP A 26 0.10 12.50 -19.71
N ILE A 27 -0.01 11.33 -19.08
CA ILE A 27 -0.54 10.10 -19.65
C ILE A 27 -1.74 9.68 -18.80
N ASP A 28 -2.92 9.54 -19.41
CA ASP A 28 -4.11 9.03 -18.75
C ASP A 28 -3.92 7.58 -18.32
N ILE A 29 -4.40 7.25 -17.12
CA ILE A 29 -4.33 5.90 -16.56
C ILE A 29 -5.70 5.46 -16.05
N ASP A 30 -6.02 4.19 -16.25
CA ASP A 30 -7.12 3.51 -15.57
C ASP A 30 -6.54 2.33 -14.80
N VAL A 31 -6.35 2.51 -13.50
CA VAL A 31 -5.69 1.53 -12.63
C VAL A 31 -6.41 1.40 -11.31
N ARG A 32 -6.41 0.18 -10.78
CA ARG A 32 -6.82 -0.08 -9.40
C ARG A 32 -5.63 0.05 -8.46
N ILE A 33 -5.79 0.84 -7.40
CA ILE A 33 -4.73 1.07 -6.42
C ILE A 33 -4.98 0.21 -5.18
N ILE A 34 -3.97 -0.56 -4.79
CA ILE A 34 -3.94 -1.33 -3.56
C ILE A 34 -2.71 -0.88 -2.79
N SER A 35 -2.90 -0.44 -1.55
CA SER A 35 -1.81 0.01 -0.67
C SER A 35 -1.76 -0.84 0.59
N ALA A 36 -0.55 -1.11 1.06
CA ALA A 36 -0.31 -1.80 2.32
C ALA A 36 0.78 -1.07 3.11
N THR A 37 0.71 -1.12 4.43
CA THR A 37 1.69 -0.52 5.32
C THR A 37 1.75 -1.28 6.64
N HIS A 38 2.95 -1.46 7.17
CA HIS A 38 3.17 -1.93 8.55
C HIS A 38 3.25 -0.76 9.55
N ARG A 39 3.29 0.49 9.06
CA ARG A 39 3.38 1.69 9.90
C ARG A 39 1.99 2.14 10.32
N ASP A 40 1.89 2.61 11.57
CA ASP A 40 0.72 3.31 12.12
C ASP A 40 0.58 4.69 11.46
N LEU A 41 -0.30 4.79 10.45
CA LEU A 41 -0.53 6.02 9.70
C LEU A 41 -1.15 7.13 10.56
N PRO A 42 -2.14 6.88 11.45
CA PRO A 42 -2.60 7.89 12.40
C PRO A 42 -1.46 8.57 13.17
N LYS A 43 -0.53 7.79 13.74
CA LYS A 43 0.65 8.35 14.42
C LYS A 43 1.60 9.08 13.46
N ALA A 44 1.77 8.57 12.24
CA ALA A 44 2.63 9.23 11.24
C ALA A 44 2.07 10.58 10.77
N MET A 45 0.74 10.70 10.65
CA MET A 45 0.06 11.97 10.36
C MET A 45 0.23 12.96 11.50
N ALA A 46 0.05 12.53 12.75
CA ALA A 46 0.28 13.36 13.94
C ALA A 46 1.73 13.90 14.04
N ARG A 47 2.70 13.17 13.48
CA ARG A 47 4.11 13.62 13.39
C ARG A 47 4.44 14.43 12.12
N GLY A 48 3.48 14.69 11.25
CA GLY A 48 3.70 15.38 9.97
C GLY A 48 4.50 14.56 8.95
N GLU A 49 4.70 13.27 9.18
CA GLU A 49 5.45 12.38 8.27
C GLU A 49 4.59 11.83 7.14
N PHE A 50 3.26 11.91 7.28
CA PHE A 50 2.29 11.44 6.30
C PHE A 50 1.17 12.45 6.14
N ARG A 51 0.76 12.74 4.91
CA ARG A 51 -0.31 13.69 4.64
C ARG A 51 -1.68 13.08 4.85
N GLU A 52 -2.55 13.81 5.55
CA GLU A 52 -3.93 13.40 5.82
C GLU A 52 -4.76 13.26 4.54
N ASP A 53 -4.61 14.18 3.59
CA ASP A 53 -5.35 14.15 2.32
C ASP A 53 -5.06 12.90 1.48
N LEU A 54 -3.81 12.44 1.49
CA LEU A 54 -3.42 11.18 0.86
C LEU A 54 -3.98 9.98 1.64
N TYR A 55 -3.95 10.01 2.98
CA TYR A 55 -4.49 8.95 3.81
C TYR A 55 -5.97 8.71 3.50
N TYR A 56 -6.80 9.76 3.52
CA TYR A 56 -8.23 9.60 3.29
C TYR A 56 -8.59 9.16 1.87
N ARG A 57 -7.73 9.43 0.87
CA ARG A 57 -7.92 8.90 -0.50
C ARG A 57 -7.56 7.43 -0.66
N LEU A 58 -6.57 6.96 0.09
CA LEU A 58 -6.16 5.54 0.08
C LEU A 58 -7.06 4.69 1.00
N ASN A 59 -7.47 5.24 2.13
CA ASN A 59 -8.18 4.54 3.19
C ASN A 59 -9.70 4.55 2.99
N VAL A 60 -10.17 4.15 1.81
CA VAL A 60 -11.60 4.00 1.50
C VAL A 60 -12.13 2.66 2.02
N VAL A 61 -11.39 1.58 1.76
CA VAL A 61 -11.65 0.24 2.31
C VAL A 61 -10.34 -0.25 2.92
N SER A 62 -10.38 -0.59 4.20
CA SER A 62 -9.21 -1.04 4.94
C SER A 62 -9.41 -2.48 5.42
N LEU A 63 -8.40 -3.31 5.20
CA LEU A 63 -8.36 -4.69 5.68
C LEU A 63 -7.17 -4.82 6.63
N LYS A 64 -7.45 -5.10 7.91
CA LYS A 64 -6.40 -5.43 8.87
C LYS A 64 -6.06 -6.92 8.73
N ILE A 65 -4.81 -7.22 8.40
CA ILE A 65 -4.31 -8.59 8.36
C ILE A 65 -3.78 -8.93 9.76
N PRO A 66 -4.36 -9.90 10.47
CA PRO A 66 -3.89 -10.29 11.79
C PRO A 66 -2.52 -10.97 11.70
N ALA A 67 -1.74 -10.82 12.78
CA ALA A 67 -0.48 -11.53 12.93
C ALA A 67 -0.74 -13.04 12.99
N LEU A 68 0.22 -13.88 12.60
CA LEU A 68 0.04 -15.33 12.63
C LEU A 68 -0.23 -15.85 14.07
N ALA A 69 0.30 -15.18 15.09
CA ALA A 69 0.02 -15.48 16.49
C ALA A 69 -1.44 -15.23 16.91
N GLU A 70 -2.19 -14.40 16.17
CA GLU A 70 -3.62 -14.13 16.40
C GLU A 70 -4.54 -15.10 15.63
N ARG A 71 -3.97 -15.99 14.81
CA ARG A 71 -4.65 -17.00 13.96
C ARG A 71 -3.81 -18.26 13.87
N THR A 72 -3.55 -18.87 15.02
CA THR A 72 -2.63 -20.01 15.14
C THR A 72 -3.17 -21.27 14.47
N GLU A 73 -4.47 -21.36 14.26
CA GLU A 73 -5.15 -22.41 13.49
C GLU A 73 -4.67 -22.49 12.02
N ASP A 74 -4.16 -21.39 11.45
CA ASP A 74 -3.63 -21.37 10.09
C ASP A 74 -2.23 -22.00 10.01
N ILE A 75 -1.52 -22.16 11.13
CA ILE A 75 -0.11 -22.61 11.16
C ILE A 75 0.08 -23.99 10.50
N PRO A 76 -0.70 -25.04 10.84
CA PRO A 76 -0.50 -26.35 10.22
C PRO A 76 -0.73 -26.32 8.70
N LEU A 77 -1.74 -25.58 8.23
CA LEU A 77 -2.04 -25.44 6.80
C LEU A 77 -0.92 -24.72 6.05
N LEU A 78 -0.43 -23.61 6.60
CA LEU A 78 0.67 -22.83 6.02
C LEU A 78 1.98 -23.64 6.02
N ALA A 79 2.32 -24.31 7.12
CA ALA A 79 3.51 -25.15 7.21
C ALA A 79 3.47 -26.28 6.16
N ASN A 80 2.34 -26.98 6.07
CA ASN A 80 2.15 -28.04 5.08
C ASN A 80 2.22 -27.52 3.63
N HIS A 81 1.74 -26.30 3.37
CA HIS A 81 1.86 -25.68 2.05
C HIS A 81 3.32 -25.34 1.72
N LEU A 82 4.05 -24.74 2.66
CA LEU A 82 5.44 -24.30 2.49
C LEU A 82 6.44 -25.46 2.36
N LEU A 83 6.18 -26.60 3.02
CA LEU A 83 7.03 -27.80 2.93
C LEU A 83 6.90 -28.57 1.61
N ARG A 84 5.93 -28.24 0.75
CA ARG A 84 5.77 -28.92 -0.55
C ARG A 84 6.90 -28.52 -1.53
N PRO A 85 7.43 -29.46 -2.33
CA PRO A 85 8.40 -29.16 -3.37
C PRO A 85 7.78 -28.22 -4.41
N GLY A 86 8.10 -26.92 -4.33
CA GLY A 86 7.49 -25.86 -5.15
C GLY A 86 6.97 -24.66 -4.35
N GLY A 87 6.93 -24.73 -3.02
CA GLY A 87 6.61 -23.61 -2.13
C GLY A 87 7.69 -22.52 -2.12
N ARG A 88 7.98 -21.89 -3.27
CA ARG A 88 8.71 -20.63 -3.29
C ARG A 88 7.72 -19.51 -3.01
N ALA A 89 8.01 -18.73 -1.96
CA ALA A 89 7.40 -17.44 -1.75
C ALA A 89 7.82 -16.50 -2.90
N THR A 90 7.06 -16.49 -3.99
CA THR A 90 7.13 -15.47 -5.05
C THR A 90 6.03 -14.47 -4.87
#